data_AF-A0A379TWW5-F1
#
_entry.id   AF-A0A379TWW5-F1
#
_cell.length_a   1.000
_cell.length_b   1.000
_cell.length_c   1.000
_cell.angle_alpha   90.00
_cell.angle_beta   90.00
_cell.angle_gamma   90.00
#
_symmetry.space_group_name_H-M   'P 1'
#
loop_
_entity.id
_entity.type
_entity.pdbx_description
1 polymer ?
#
loop_
_entity_poly.entity_id
_entity_poly.type
_entity_poly.pdbx_seq_one_letter_code
_entity_poly.pdbx_strand_id
1 'polypeptide(L)'
;MNNLTLSSFSKSGVPSDARLYIAKENTNKAYVAPEKFSSKVLTWLGKMPLFKNTEVVQKHTENTRIQDQKTLQVFIQALTEKYGETAVK
;
A
#
# COMPACT_ATOMS: atom_id res chain seq x y z
N MET A 1 9.64 10.09 20.52
CA MET A 1 9.84 8.63 20.62
C MET A 1 8.57 8.06 21.23
N ASN A 2 7.69 7.46 20.42
CA ASN A 2 6.38 7.01 20.89
C ASN A 2 6.54 5.61 21.50
N ASN A 3 6.42 5.52 22.82
CA ASN A 3 6.42 4.25 23.55
C ASN A 3 5.14 3.48 23.21
N LEU A 4 5.26 2.48 22.33
CA LEU A 4 4.20 1.51 22.09
C LEU A 4 4.07 0.62 23.34
N THR A 5 3.03 0.87 24.13
CA THR A 5 2.68 0.03 25.28
C THR A 5 2.01 -1.25 24.79
N LEU A 6 2.57 -2.40 25.17
CA LEU A 6 2.10 -3.75 24.80
C LEU A 6 0.65 -4.03 25.23
N SER A 7 0.11 -3.23 26.16
CA SER A 7 -1.29 -3.28 26.60
C SER A 7 -2.30 -2.85 25.53
N SER A 8 -1.86 -2.26 24.43
CA SER A 8 -2.74 -1.94 23.30
C SER A 8 -3.24 -3.18 22.54
N PHE A 9 -2.64 -4.35 22.76
CA PHE A 9 -3.00 -5.61 22.10
C PHE A 9 -3.81 -6.57 22.99
N SER A 10 -3.99 -6.26 24.28
CA SER A 10 -4.75 -7.11 25.20
C SER A 10 -6.24 -6.73 25.20
N LYS A 11 -7.03 -7.35 24.32
CA LYS A 11 -8.49 -7.40 24.51
C LYS A 11 -8.80 -8.46 25.56
N SER A 12 -9.59 -8.11 26.57
CA SER A 12 -10.08 -9.07 27.57
C SER A 12 -10.92 -10.16 26.89
N GLY A 13 -10.53 -11.42 27.08
CA GLY A 13 -11.26 -12.58 26.55
C GLY A 13 -10.56 -13.38 25.45
N VAL A 14 -9.29 -13.09 25.14
CA VAL A 14 -8.51 -13.83 24.13
C VAL A 14 -7.39 -14.63 24.82
N PRO A 15 -7.17 -15.93 24.50
CA PRO A 15 -6.12 -16.75 25.09
C PRO A 15 -4.73 -16.13 24.91
N SER A 16 -3.81 -16.33 25.87
CA SER A 16 -2.42 -15.82 25.79
C SER A 16 -1.66 -16.25 24.53
N ASP A 17 -2.10 -17.36 23.91
CA ASP A 17 -1.52 -17.94 22.70
C ASP A 17 -2.17 -17.42 21.41
N ALA A 18 -3.07 -16.44 21.51
CA ALA A 18 -3.59 -15.77 20.34
C ALA A 18 -2.47 -14.93 19.71
N ARG A 19 -1.86 -15.53 18.68
CA ARG A 19 -1.04 -14.83 17.70
C ARG A 19 -1.73 -13.51 17.37
N LEU A 20 -0.99 -12.41 17.48
CA LEU A 20 -1.43 -11.06 17.11
C LEU A 20 -2.23 -11.16 15.81
N TYR A 21 -3.55 -11.09 15.92
CA TYR A 21 -4.41 -11.03 14.75
C TYR A 21 -4.25 -9.63 14.21
N ILE A 22 -3.25 -9.45 13.34
CA ILE A 22 -3.23 -8.32 12.43
C ILE A 22 -4.50 -8.53 11.60
N ALA A 23 -5.56 -7.83 11.99
CA ALA A 23 -6.80 -7.81 11.21
C ALA A 23 -6.39 -7.63 9.76
N LYS A 24 -6.91 -8.48 8.88
CA LYS A 24 -6.60 -8.52 7.45
C LYS A 24 -6.89 -7.13 6.89
N GLU A 25 -5.92 -6.24 7.05
CA GLU A 25 -6.10 -4.82 6.85
C GLU A 25 -6.43 -4.69 5.37
N ASN A 26 -7.34 -3.77 5.02
CA ASN A 26 -7.77 -3.62 3.63
C ASN A 26 -6.62 -2.95 2.85
N THR A 27 -5.51 -3.68 2.70
CA THR A 27 -4.22 -3.20 2.17
C THR A 27 -4.31 -2.85 0.69
N ASN A 28 -5.45 -3.07 0.05
CA ASN A 28 -5.68 -2.85 -1.36
C ASN A 28 -6.35 -1.50 -1.63
N LYS A 29 -6.68 -0.72 -0.59
CA LYS A 29 -7.30 0.59 -0.73
C LYS A 29 -6.29 1.70 -0.47
N ALA A 30 -6.47 2.81 -1.18
CA ALA A 30 -5.72 4.02 -0.90
C ALA A 30 -6.09 4.58 0.49
N TYR A 31 -5.08 4.98 1.25
CA TYR A 31 -5.22 5.57 2.58
C TYR A 31 -4.53 6.93 2.61
N VAL A 32 -5.26 7.95 3.05
CA VAL A 32 -4.74 9.31 3.21
C VAL A 32 -4.30 9.48 4.66
N ALA A 33 -3.06 9.90 4.88
CA ALA A 33 -2.55 10.15 6.21
C ALA A 33 -3.30 11.31 6.87
N PRO A 34 -3.60 11.22 8.18
CA PRO A 34 -4.30 12.29 8.90
C PRO A 34 -3.43 13.55 9.06
N GLU A 35 -2.11 13.38 9.11
CA GLU A 35 -1.14 14.46 9.25
C GLU A 35 -0.36 14.69 7.95
N LYS A 36 0.03 15.94 7.73
CA LYS A 36 0.85 16.30 6.56
C LYS A 36 2.28 15.78 6.76
N PHE A 37 2.86 15.31 5.67
CA PHE A 37 4.28 14.96 5.59
C PHE A 37 4.98 15.97 4.68
N SER A 38 6.04 16.62 5.18
CA SER A 38 6.79 17.63 4.41
C SER A 38 5.89 18.73 3.82
N SER A 39 4.95 19.23 4.62
CA SER A 39 3.92 20.23 4.22
C SER A 39 3.02 19.78 3.06
N LYS A 40 3.00 18.48 2.71
CA LYS A 40 2.16 17.89 1.66
C LYS A 40 1.25 16.80 2.23
N VAL A 41 0.14 16.56 1.56
CA VAL A 41 -0.76 15.45 1.91
C VAL A 41 -0.09 14.15 1.46
N LEU A 42 0.05 13.20 2.40
CA LEU A 42 0.62 11.88 2.11
C LEU A 42 -0.51 10.89 1.89
N THR A 43 -0.47 10.19 0.75
CA THR A 43 -1.43 9.14 0.41
C THR A 43 -0.68 7.87 0.07
N TRP A 44 -0.97 6.80 0.81
CA TRP A 44 -0.57 5.45 0.43
C TRP A 44 -1.58 4.90 -0.58
N LEU A 45 -1.11 4.42 -1.74
CA LEU A 45 -1.98 3.92 -2.81
C LEU A 45 -2.48 2.48 -2.59
N GLY A 46 -2.10 1.84 -1.50
CA GLY A 46 -2.36 0.42 -1.27
C GLY A 46 -1.34 -0.48 -1.99
N LYS A 47 -1.54 -1.78 -1.86
CA LYS A 47 -0.76 -2.81 -2.54
C LYS A 47 -1.15 -2.84 -4.01
N MET A 48 -0.16 -2.63 -4.87
CA MET A 48 -0.32 -2.82 -6.29
C MET A 48 -0.40 -4.31 -6.64
N PRO A 49 -1.23 -4.69 -7.62
CA PRO A 49 -1.23 -6.05 -8.15
C PRO A 49 0.08 -6.34 -8.86
N LEU A 50 0.36 -7.63 -9.11
CA LEU A 50 1.60 -8.07 -9.73
C LEU A 50 1.83 -7.38 -11.08
N PHE A 51 2.98 -6.72 -11.23
CA PHE A 51 3.31 -5.92 -12.42
C PHE A 51 3.40 -6.72 -13.73
N LYS A 52 3.51 -8.05 -13.66
CA LYS A 52 3.38 -8.91 -14.84
C LYS A 52 2.00 -8.80 -15.51
N ASN A 53 0.96 -8.51 -14.73
CA ASN A 53 -0.43 -8.45 -15.19
C ASN A 53 -0.81 -6.99 -15.46
N THR A 54 -0.39 -6.47 -16.61
CA THR A 54 -0.60 -5.06 -17.01
C THR A 54 -2.07 -4.63 -16.96
N GLU A 55 -2.99 -5.50 -17.40
CA GLU A 55 -4.44 -5.23 -17.40
C GLU A 55 -5.00 -5.05 -15.98
N VAL A 56 -4.53 -5.87 -15.02
CA VAL A 56 -4.98 -5.80 -13.63
C VAL A 56 -4.43 -4.56 -12.93
N VAL A 57 -3.18 -4.19 -13.25
CA VAL A 57 -2.56 -2.94 -12.78
C VAL A 57 -3.30 -1.71 -13.30
N GLN A 58 -3.65 -1.71 -14.59
CA GLN A 58 -4.39 -0.63 -15.20
C GLN A 58 -5.78 -0.48 -14.57
N LYS A 59 -6.52 -1.58 -14.43
CA LYS A 59 -7.83 -1.58 -13.78
C LYS A 59 -7.77 -1.13 -12.32
N HIS A 60 -6.72 -1.50 -11.59
CA HIS A 60 -6.52 -1.04 -10.21
C HIS A 60 -6.24 0.48 -10.15
N THR A 61 -5.46 0.98 -11.10
CA THR A 61 -5.13 2.40 -11.23
C THR A 61 -6.37 3.24 -11.56
N GLU A 62 -7.23 2.77 -12.47
CA GLU A 62 -8.51 3.39 -12.84
C GLU A 62 -9.49 3.48 -11.67
N ASN A 63 -9.50 2.47 -10.79
CA ASN A 63 -10.39 2.45 -9.62
C ASN A 63 -9.91 3.34 -8.47
N THR A 64 -8.67 3.84 -8.53
CA THR A 64 -8.11 4.67 -7.47
C THR A 64 -8.38 6.14 -7.76
N ARG A 65 -8.98 6.86 -6.79
CA ARG A 65 -9.34 8.28 -6.95
C ARG A 65 -8.08 9.16 -6.95
N ILE A 66 -7.53 9.40 -8.13
CA ILE A 66 -6.27 10.14 -8.36
C ILE A 66 -6.52 11.25 -9.39
N GLN A 67 -5.86 12.39 -9.21
CA GLN A 67 -6.01 13.54 -10.09
C GLN A 67 -5.36 13.33 -11.46
N ASP A 68 -4.18 12.69 -11.50
CA ASP A 68 -3.44 12.41 -12.73
C ASP A 68 -3.16 10.91 -12.87
N GLN A 69 -4.10 10.22 -13.50
CA GLN A 69 -4.04 8.79 -13.74
C GLN A 69 -2.94 8.41 -14.76
N LYS A 70 -2.70 9.27 -15.76
CA LYS A 70 -1.73 8.99 -16.83
C LYS A 70 -0.30 8.99 -16.27
N THR A 71 0.02 9.97 -15.42
CA THR A 71 1.33 10.03 -14.77
C THR A 71 1.59 8.83 -13.87
N LEU A 72 0.59 8.37 -13.12
CA LEU A 72 0.74 7.15 -12.32
C LEU A 72 0.97 5.91 -13.21
N GLN A 73 0.24 5.77 -14.31
CA GLN A 73 0.40 4.63 -15.21
C GLN A 73 1.82 4.58 -15.80
N VAL A 74 2.34 5.72 -16.27
CA VAL A 74 3.72 5.86 -16.76
C VAL A 74 4.73 5.52 -15.67
N PHE A 75 4.48 5.96 -14.43
CA PHE A 75 5.34 5.66 -13.29
C PHE A 75 5.40 4.15 -12.99
N ILE A 76 4.25 3.46 -12.99
CA ILE A 76 4.20 2.01 -12.76
C ILE A 76 4.89 1.25 -13.91
N GLN A 77 4.72 1.70 -15.15
CA GLN A 77 5.41 1.11 -16.31
C GLN A 77 6.94 1.24 -16.15
N ALA A 78 7.44 2.42 -15.78
CA ALA A 78 8.86 2.63 -15.52
C ALA A 78 9.40 1.76 -14.36
N LEU A 79 8.61 1.56 -13.30
CA LEU A 79 8.98 0.64 -12.22
C LEU A 79 9.07 -0.82 -12.68
N THR A 80 8.20 -1.22 -13.59
CA THR A 80 8.16 -2.59 -14.14
C THR A 80 9.38 -2.84 -15.03
N GLU A 81 9.72 -1.86 -15.88
CA GLU A 81 10.84 -1.96 -16.82
C GLU A 81 12.21 -2.06 -16.13
N LYS A 82 12.38 -1.45 -14.95
CA LYS A 82 13.63 -1.52 -14.16
C LYS A 82 14.08 -2.94 -13.80
N TYR A 83 13.15 -3.89 -13.77
CA TYR A 83 13.44 -5.30 -13.48
C TYR A 83 13.02 -6.21 -14.65
N GLY A 84 12.80 -5.62 -15.82
CA GLY A 84 12.52 -6.32 -17.06
C GLY A 84 13.76 -7.01 -17.62
N GLU A 85 13.56 -7.77 -18.69
CA GLU A 85 14.60 -8.58 -19.34
C GLU A 85 15.83 -7.76 -19.78
N THR A 86 15.63 -6.48 -20.09
CA THR A 86 16.70 -5.56 -20.49
C THR A 86 17.63 -5.16 -19.34
N ALA A 87 17.18 -5.23 -18.09
CA ALA A 87 17.94 -4.81 -16.91
C ALA A 87 18.69 -5.96 -16.22
N VAL A 88 18.32 -7.21 -16.48
CA VAL A 88 18.91 -8.43 -15.86
C VAL A 88 20.05 -9.01 -16.72
N LYS A 89 20.70 -8.18 -17.54
CA LYS A 89 21.85 -8.58 -18.37
C LYS A 89 23.16 -8.65 -17.58
#